data_AF-A0A5N8XYR0-F1
#
_entry.id   AF-A0A5N8XYR0-F1
#
_cell.length_a   1.000
_cell.length_b   1.000
_cell.length_c   1.000
_cell.angle_alpha   90.00
_cell.angle_beta   90.00
_cell.angle_gamma   90.00
#
_symmetry.space_group_name_H-M   'P 1'
#
loop_
_entity.id
_entity.type
_entity.pdbx_description
1 polymer ?
#
loop_
_entity_poly.entity_id
_entity_poly.type
_entity_poly.pdbx_seq_one_letter_code
_entity_poly.pdbx_strand_id
1 'polypeptide(L)'
;MSSRRMTTIAGSLLTASFTAVTIFAFNATADDEGGMSGKGGKAVDEAPAGVKLTTLLPEKISVDNSSKKTAITAVVKNGGSKDSGEIRLLVVGFDGLTVKGVEGCSKIPKNDLPEGSNSGFSCAIDNLAAGKSKSYAVDATFDVKKQGKICLPVQAADGAKTYWQQGPVPFGSNNPSPNAPTTPLLLGTDNSPVTPGGDNPGSDSPGGDNPGDGPAELPNTGPADRVLPLGAAGAALISAGAAGLWWTQRRPQSRQQS
;
A
#
# COMPACT_ATOMS: atom_id res chain seq x y z
N MET A 1 -2.66 -79.31 28.25
CA MET A 1 -4.04 -79.27 27.72
C MET A 1 -4.45 -77.82 27.55
N SER A 2 -4.81 -77.46 26.32
CA SER A 2 -5.34 -76.16 25.94
C SER A 2 -6.77 -76.00 26.45
N SER A 3 -7.11 -74.85 27.03
CA SER A 3 -8.49 -74.35 27.01
C SER A 3 -8.46 -72.82 27.05
N ARG A 4 -8.89 -72.24 25.94
CA ARG A 4 -9.12 -70.80 25.75
C ARG A 4 -10.47 -70.47 26.37
N ARG A 5 -10.55 -69.38 27.14
CA ARG A 5 -11.73 -68.49 27.09
C ARG A 5 -11.28 -67.04 27.04
N MET A 6 -11.68 -66.45 25.93
CA MET A 6 -11.58 -65.05 25.54
C MET A 6 -12.63 -64.26 26.34
N THR A 7 -12.30 -63.08 26.83
CA THR A 7 -13.32 -62.11 27.25
C THR A 7 -12.92 -60.75 26.73
N THR A 8 -13.65 -60.35 25.69
CA THR A 8 -13.59 -59.05 25.03
C THR A 8 -14.26 -58.04 25.94
N ILE A 9 -13.58 -56.94 26.27
CA ILE A 9 -14.23 -55.74 26.79
C ILE A 9 -13.97 -54.62 25.78
N ALA A 10 -15.06 -54.24 25.11
CA ALA A 10 -15.15 -53.07 24.26
C ALA A 10 -15.08 -51.82 25.14
N GLY A 11 -14.08 -50.98 24.90
CA GLY A 11 -13.93 -49.67 25.52
C GLY A 11 -14.05 -48.57 24.47
N SER A 12 -15.16 -47.85 24.52
CA SER A 12 -15.56 -46.78 23.62
C SER A 12 -14.53 -45.65 23.53
N LEU A 13 -14.01 -45.40 22.32
CA LEU A 13 -13.25 -44.19 22.00
C LEU A 13 -14.24 -43.01 21.89
N LEU A 14 -14.34 -42.20 22.94
CA LEU A 14 -14.91 -40.86 22.85
C LEU A 14 -13.87 -39.93 22.21
N THR A 15 -13.90 -39.81 20.89
CA THR A 15 -13.20 -38.77 20.15
C THR A 15 -13.92 -37.44 20.37
N ALA A 16 -13.45 -36.66 21.35
CA ALA A 16 -13.85 -35.26 21.51
C ALA A 16 -13.11 -34.41 20.47
N SER A 17 -13.73 -34.19 19.32
CA SER A 17 -13.27 -33.25 18.29
C SER A 17 -13.57 -31.82 18.73
N PHE A 18 -12.60 -31.13 19.31
CA PHE A 18 -12.71 -29.67 19.48
C PHE A 18 -12.34 -29.01 18.15
N THR A 19 -13.34 -28.75 17.32
CA THR A 19 -13.20 -27.89 16.15
C THR A 19 -13.09 -26.46 16.65
N ALA A 20 -11.85 -26.00 16.89
CA ALA A 20 -11.57 -24.58 17.05
C ALA A 20 -11.76 -23.92 15.68
N VAL A 21 -12.98 -23.47 15.39
CA VAL A 21 -13.23 -22.52 14.32
C VAL A 21 -12.56 -21.23 14.74
N THR A 22 -11.37 -20.97 14.22
CA THR A 22 -10.81 -19.62 14.19
C THR A 22 -11.74 -18.78 13.34
N ILE A 23 -12.74 -18.18 13.99
CA ILE A 23 -13.50 -17.08 13.44
C ILE A 23 -12.46 -15.98 13.21
N PHE A 24 -12.01 -15.83 11.96
CA PHE A 24 -11.40 -14.59 11.51
C PHE A 24 -12.47 -13.52 11.71
N ALA A 25 -12.39 -12.85 12.85
CA ALA A 25 -13.07 -11.59 13.05
C ALA A 25 -12.54 -10.67 11.95
N PHE A 26 -13.37 -10.44 10.94
CA PHE A 26 -13.23 -9.32 10.03
C PHE A 26 -13.32 -8.06 10.89
N ASN A 27 -12.18 -7.64 11.44
CA ASN A 27 -12.03 -6.30 11.92
C ASN A 27 -12.30 -5.41 10.71
N ALA A 28 -13.46 -4.75 10.72
CA ALA A 28 -13.71 -3.62 9.85
C ALA A 28 -12.57 -2.64 10.09
N THR A 29 -11.58 -2.65 9.22
CA THR A 29 -10.53 -1.65 9.19
C THR A 29 -11.25 -0.35 8.89
N ALA A 30 -11.25 0.58 9.84
CA ALA A 30 -11.18 1.97 9.44
C ALA A 30 -9.96 2.04 8.51
N ASP A 31 -10.20 2.15 7.20
CA ASP A 31 -9.15 2.44 6.24
C ASP A 31 -8.43 3.68 6.78
N ASP A 32 -7.21 3.49 7.26
CA ASP A 32 -6.34 4.58 7.67
C ASP A 32 -6.10 5.39 6.39
N GLU A 33 -6.84 6.48 6.19
CA GLU A 33 -6.72 7.35 5.02
C GLU A 33 -5.33 8.02 4.96
N GLY A 34 -4.46 7.77 5.95
CA GLY A 34 -3.06 8.14 5.95
C GLY A 34 -2.32 7.60 4.71
N GLY A 35 -1.83 8.53 3.88
CA GLY A 35 -1.11 8.19 2.65
C GLY A 35 -2.00 8.03 1.42
N MET A 36 -3.27 8.44 1.48
CA MET A 36 -4.17 8.53 0.32
C MET A 36 -4.31 9.99 -0.16
N SER A 37 -4.45 10.18 -1.47
CA SER A 37 -4.41 11.47 -2.13
C SER A 37 -5.56 11.65 -3.12
N GLY A 38 -6.21 12.82 -3.08
CA GLY A 38 -7.18 13.28 -4.08
C GLY A 38 -6.54 14.06 -5.25
N LYS A 39 -5.21 14.08 -5.36
CA LYS A 39 -4.49 14.87 -6.38
C LYS A 39 -4.96 14.51 -7.80
N GLY A 40 -5.18 15.54 -8.61
CA GLY A 40 -5.70 15.39 -9.98
C GLY A 40 -7.20 15.12 -10.07
N GLY A 41 -7.92 15.13 -8.96
CA GLY A 41 -9.37 15.01 -8.87
C GLY A 41 -10.11 16.28 -9.22
N LYS A 42 -11.16 16.17 -10.04
CA LYS A 42 -12.10 17.25 -10.35
C LYS A 42 -13.52 16.71 -10.54
N ALA A 43 -14.51 17.51 -10.19
CA ALA A 43 -15.89 17.29 -10.63
C ALA A 43 -15.98 17.58 -12.13
N VAL A 44 -16.78 16.81 -12.86
CA VAL A 44 -16.95 16.98 -14.32
C VAL A 44 -18.39 17.34 -14.61
N ASP A 45 -19.31 16.40 -14.41
CA ASP A 45 -20.75 16.63 -14.47
C ASP A 45 -21.36 16.75 -13.08
N GLU A 46 -22.50 17.43 -12.99
CA GLU A 46 -23.24 17.55 -11.73
C GLU A 46 -23.76 16.17 -11.27
N ALA A 47 -23.38 15.78 -10.05
CA ALA A 47 -23.88 14.59 -9.38
C ALA A 47 -25.33 14.80 -8.88
N PRO A 48 -26.08 13.72 -8.60
CA PRO A 48 -27.41 13.83 -8.00
C PRO A 48 -27.42 14.71 -6.74
N ALA A 49 -28.51 15.45 -6.52
CA ALA A 49 -28.58 16.42 -5.43
C ALA A 49 -28.30 15.77 -4.06
N GLY A 50 -27.28 16.27 -3.36
CA GLY A 50 -26.83 15.76 -2.05
C GLY A 50 -25.76 14.67 -2.12
N VAL A 51 -25.33 14.25 -3.31
CA VAL A 51 -24.24 13.29 -3.52
C VAL A 51 -22.93 14.03 -3.80
N LYS A 52 -21.82 13.60 -3.20
CA LYS A 52 -20.50 14.19 -3.44
C LYS A 52 -19.45 13.09 -3.60
N LEU A 53 -19.20 12.70 -4.85
CA LEU A 53 -18.28 11.62 -5.18
C LEU A 53 -16.86 12.16 -5.35
N THR A 54 -15.91 11.48 -4.73
CA THR A 54 -14.48 11.73 -4.89
C THR A 54 -13.73 10.41 -4.94
N THR A 55 -12.54 10.41 -5.52
CA THR A 55 -11.65 9.25 -5.51
C THR A 55 -10.33 9.59 -4.83
N LEU A 56 -9.69 8.55 -4.29
CA LEU A 56 -8.37 8.65 -3.69
C LEU A 56 -7.47 7.54 -4.25
N LEU A 57 -6.20 7.89 -4.40
CA LEU A 57 -5.10 7.02 -4.79
C LEU A 57 -4.00 7.06 -3.74
N PRO A 58 -3.14 6.05 -3.63
CA PRO A 58 -2.00 6.12 -2.74
C PRO A 58 -1.08 7.27 -3.16
N GLU A 59 -0.56 8.01 -2.19
CA GLU A 59 0.48 9.01 -2.41
C GLU A 59 1.76 8.38 -2.96
N LYS A 60 1.98 7.09 -2.66
CA LYS A 60 3.15 6.30 -3.05
C LYS A 60 2.72 4.91 -3.49
N ILE A 61 3.29 4.40 -4.58
CA ILE A 61 3.12 3.01 -5.03
C ILE A 61 4.46 2.29 -5.03
N SER A 62 4.51 1.03 -4.59
CA SER A 62 5.75 0.23 -4.66
C SER A 62 5.74 -0.67 -5.88
N VAL A 63 6.84 -0.68 -6.63
CA VAL A 63 7.01 -1.54 -7.81
C VAL A 63 8.12 -2.55 -7.54
N ASP A 64 7.78 -3.82 -7.69
CA ASP A 64 8.79 -4.88 -7.67
C ASP A 64 9.65 -4.80 -8.93
N ASN A 65 10.94 -4.51 -8.80
CA ASN A 65 11.81 -4.32 -9.97
C ASN A 65 12.08 -5.60 -10.77
N SER A 66 11.90 -6.78 -10.19
CA SER A 66 12.12 -8.06 -10.88
C SER A 66 10.90 -8.45 -11.73
N SER A 67 9.71 -8.34 -11.14
CA SER A 67 8.45 -8.78 -11.76
C SER A 67 7.67 -7.64 -12.41
N LYS A 68 8.06 -6.39 -12.16
CA LYS A 68 7.37 -5.15 -12.57
C LYS A 68 5.95 -5.04 -12.02
N LYS A 69 5.58 -5.88 -11.05
CA LYS A 69 4.26 -5.87 -10.44
C LYS A 69 4.14 -4.73 -9.43
N THR A 70 2.94 -4.18 -9.34
CA THR A 70 2.57 -3.20 -8.32
C THR A 70 1.12 -3.41 -7.92
N ALA A 71 0.84 -3.18 -6.65
CA ALA A 71 -0.50 -3.18 -6.09
C ALA A 71 -0.88 -1.73 -5.74
N ILE A 72 -2.06 -1.31 -6.17
CA ILE A 72 -2.59 0.03 -5.96
C ILE A 72 -3.95 -0.12 -5.27
N THR A 73 -4.22 0.69 -4.25
CA THR A 73 -5.57 0.77 -3.67
C THR A 73 -6.31 1.95 -4.27
N ALA A 74 -7.39 1.71 -4.99
CA ALA A 74 -8.26 2.78 -5.48
C ALA A 74 -9.48 2.91 -4.57
N VAL A 75 -9.75 4.12 -4.08
CA VAL A 75 -10.90 4.37 -3.20
C VAL A 75 -11.88 5.30 -3.88
N VAL A 76 -13.16 5.01 -3.76
CA VAL A 76 -14.27 5.92 -4.08
C VAL A 76 -14.99 6.27 -2.79
N LYS A 77 -15.32 7.55 -2.61
CA LYS A 77 -15.95 8.09 -1.41
C LYS A 77 -17.16 8.93 -1.78
N ASN A 78 -18.24 8.76 -1.04
CA ASN A 78 -19.38 9.65 -1.07
C ASN A 78 -19.35 10.54 0.18
N GLY A 79 -18.83 11.76 0.03
CA GLY A 79 -18.84 12.77 1.09
C GLY A 79 -20.14 13.58 1.16
N GLY A 80 -21.19 13.15 0.47
CA GLY A 80 -22.50 13.80 0.43
C GLY A 80 -23.37 13.49 1.64
N SER A 81 -24.57 14.07 1.64
CA SER A 81 -25.63 13.82 2.63
C SER A 81 -26.66 12.79 2.16
N LYS A 82 -26.58 12.34 0.90
CA LYS A 82 -27.43 11.30 0.32
C LYS A 82 -26.61 10.18 -0.29
N ASP A 83 -27.23 9.03 -0.37
CA ASP A 83 -26.77 7.84 -1.06
C ASP A 83 -26.56 8.10 -2.56
N SER A 84 -25.53 7.50 -3.14
CA SER A 84 -25.17 7.75 -4.54
C SER A 84 -26.16 7.15 -5.54
N GLY A 85 -26.93 6.14 -5.12
CA GLY A 85 -27.56 5.21 -6.06
C GLY A 85 -26.51 4.44 -6.87
N GLU A 86 -26.95 3.85 -7.98
CA GLU A 86 -26.09 3.06 -8.85
C GLU A 86 -25.07 3.94 -9.57
N ILE A 87 -23.79 3.66 -9.33
CA ILE A 87 -22.66 4.31 -9.97
C ILE A 87 -21.66 3.26 -10.43
N ARG A 88 -20.66 3.69 -11.20
CA ARG A 88 -19.50 2.85 -11.51
C ARG A 88 -18.21 3.62 -11.35
N LEU A 89 -17.18 2.92 -10.90
CA LEU A 89 -15.80 3.40 -10.89
C LEU A 89 -15.06 2.73 -12.04
N LEU A 90 -14.37 3.51 -12.88
CA LEU A 90 -13.38 2.93 -13.79
C LEU A 90 -11.98 3.05 -13.19
N VAL A 91 -11.15 2.04 -13.42
CA VAL A 91 -9.73 2.05 -13.08
C VAL A 91 -8.96 1.89 -14.36
N VAL A 92 -8.33 2.96 -14.83
CA VAL A 92 -7.77 3.04 -16.20
C VAL A 92 -6.28 3.36 -16.13
N GLY A 93 -5.46 2.50 -16.76
CA GLY A 93 -4.02 2.68 -16.88
C GLY A 93 -3.61 3.25 -18.23
N PHE A 94 -2.59 4.09 -18.21
CA PHE A 94 -1.99 4.77 -19.35
C PHE A 94 -0.47 4.61 -19.33
N ASP A 95 0.15 4.73 -20.51
CA ASP A 95 1.59 4.79 -20.70
C ASP A 95 2.31 3.60 -20.04
N GLY A 96 3.21 3.87 -19.08
CA GLY A 96 3.95 2.85 -18.34
C GLY A 96 3.11 2.02 -17.37
N LEU A 97 1.87 2.41 -17.06
CA LEU A 97 1.02 1.67 -16.12
C LEU A 97 0.00 0.80 -16.86
N THR A 98 0.01 -0.51 -16.60
CA THR A 98 -0.98 -1.44 -17.13
C THR A 98 -1.74 -2.11 -16.01
N VAL A 99 -3.04 -1.85 -15.90
CA VAL A 99 -3.94 -2.55 -14.98
C VAL A 99 -4.18 -3.97 -15.49
N LYS A 100 -3.96 -4.96 -14.62
CA LYS A 100 -4.10 -6.40 -14.90
C LYS A 100 -5.37 -6.99 -14.33
N GLY A 101 -5.83 -6.45 -13.21
CA GLY A 101 -7.03 -6.92 -12.52
C GLY A 101 -7.48 -5.92 -11.49
N VAL A 102 -8.78 -5.91 -11.21
CA VAL A 102 -9.36 -5.24 -10.04
C VAL A 102 -10.40 -6.17 -9.46
N GLU A 103 -10.32 -6.44 -8.16
CA GLU A 103 -11.21 -7.39 -7.51
C GLU A 103 -12.67 -6.94 -7.61
N GLY A 104 -13.54 -7.84 -8.06
CA GLY A 104 -14.97 -7.57 -8.24
C GLY A 104 -15.33 -6.66 -9.43
N CYS A 105 -14.39 -6.41 -10.35
CA CYS A 105 -14.60 -5.55 -11.50
C CYS A 105 -14.42 -6.28 -12.84
N SER A 106 -15.09 -5.78 -13.87
CA SER A 106 -15.04 -6.34 -15.22
C SER A 106 -14.03 -5.61 -16.08
N LYS A 107 -13.25 -6.35 -16.89
CA LYS A 107 -12.32 -5.76 -17.83
C LYS A 107 -13.07 -4.98 -18.92
N ILE A 108 -12.60 -3.77 -19.21
CA ILE A 108 -13.14 -2.94 -20.30
C ILE A 108 -12.57 -3.48 -21.63
N PRO A 109 -13.42 -3.76 -22.64
CA PRO A 109 -12.95 -4.16 -23.96
C PRO A 109 -12.07 -3.08 -24.59
N LYS A 110 -11.10 -3.48 -25.41
CA LYS A 110 -10.11 -2.55 -26.00
C LYS A 110 -10.76 -1.40 -26.79
N ASN A 111 -11.89 -1.67 -27.44
CA ASN A 111 -12.59 -0.67 -28.25
C ASN A 111 -13.43 0.31 -27.41
N ASP A 112 -13.67 -0.02 -26.13
CA ASP A 112 -14.45 0.79 -25.20
C ASP A 112 -13.55 1.48 -24.16
N LEU A 113 -12.23 1.33 -24.32
CA LEU A 113 -11.25 1.99 -23.48
C LEU A 113 -11.23 3.50 -23.77
N PRO A 114 -11.06 4.35 -22.75
CA PRO A 114 -10.81 5.77 -22.98
C PRO A 114 -9.62 5.99 -23.90
N GLU A 115 -9.69 7.03 -24.73
CA GLU A 115 -8.64 7.37 -25.67
C GLU A 115 -7.28 7.52 -24.96
N GLY A 116 -6.23 6.96 -25.56
CA GLY A 116 -4.87 6.97 -25.02
C GLY A 116 -4.62 5.95 -23.91
N SER A 117 -5.63 5.26 -23.39
CA SER A 117 -5.42 4.21 -22.39
C SER A 117 -5.01 2.87 -23.01
N ASN A 118 -4.23 2.10 -22.26
CA ASN A 118 -3.77 0.76 -22.65
C ASN A 118 -4.48 -0.35 -21.86
N SER A 119 -5.19 -0.01 -20.77
CA SER A 119 -5.89 -0.97 -19.92
C SER A 119 -6.96 -0.30 -19.07
N GLY A 120 -8.02 -1.03 -18.72
CA GLY A 120 -9.09 -0.50 -17.89
C GLY A 120 -10.03 -1.57 -17.34
N PHE A 121 -10.59 -1.30 -16.17
CA PHE A 121 -11.60 -2.12 -15.50
C PHE A 121 -12.77 -1.23 -15.04
N SER A 122 -13.98 -1.79 -15.05
CA SER A 122 -15.21 -1.15 -14.61
C SER A 122 -15.78 -1.88 -13.39
N CYS A 123 -15.95 -1.14 -12.30
CA CYS A 123 -16.42 -1.63 -11.02
C CYS A 123 -17.84 -1.10 -10.78
N ALA A 124 -18.84 -1.97 -10.83
CA ALA A 124 -20.21 -1.60 -10.51
C ALA A 124 -20.37 -1.36 -9.00
N ILE A 125 -21.15 -0.35 -8.64
CA ILE A 125 -21.47 0.03 -7.27
C ILE A 125 -22.96 0.30 -7.22
N ASP A 126 -23.72 -0.66 -6.70
CA ASP A 126 -25.18 -0.56 -6.64
C ASP A 126 -25.63 0.63 -5.79
N ASN A 127 -24.94 0.87 -4.68
CA ASN A 127 -25.12 2.06 -3.85
C ASN A 127 -23.89 2.33 -2.98
N LEU A 128 -23.49 3.59 -2.89
CA LEU A 128 -22.50 4.08 -1.93
C LEU A 128 -23.18 5.07 -0.98
N ALA A 129 -23.44 4.62 0.24
CA ALA A 129 -24.15 5.42 1.24
C ALA A 129 -23.42 6.72 1.59
N ALA A 130 -24.18 7.71 2.05
CA ALA A 130 -23.63 8.98 2.52
C ALA A 130 -22.53 8.79 3.58
N GLY A 131 -21.40 9.46 3.40
CA GLY A 131 -20.24 9.39 4.29
C GLY A 131 -19.42 8.10 4.18
N LYS A 132 -19.75 7.18 3.26
CA LYS A 132 -19.03 5.90 3.09
C LYS A 132 -18.02 5.95 1.96
N SER A 133 -17.07 5.03 2.03
CA SER A 133 -16.09 4.74 1.00
C SER A 133 -16.08 3.26 0.64
N LYS A 134 -15.56 2.94 -0.55
CA LYS A 134 -15.28 1.59 -0.99
C LYS A 134 -13.89 1.54 -1.61
N SER A 135 -13.11 0.56 -1.19
CA SER A 135 -11.72 0.36 -1.57
C SER A 135 -11.60 -0.81 -2.54
N TYR A 136 -10.73 -0.68 -3.54
CA TYR A 136 -10.47 -1.69 -4.56
C TYR A 136 -8.99 -1.99 -4.64
N ALA A 137 -8.64 -3.28 -4.53
CA ALA A 137 -7.32 -3.77 -4.82
C ALA A 137 -7.11 -3.83 -6.34
N VAL A 138 -6.15 -3.06 -6.83
CA VAL A 138 -5.80 -2.95 -8.24
C VAL A 138 -4.45 -3.62 -8.46
N ASP A 139 -4.46 -4.72 -9.19
CA ASP A 139 -3.26 -5.37 -9.68
C ASP A 139 -2.80 -4.67 -10.95
N ALA A 140 -1.56 -4.21 -10.98
CA ALA A 140 -0.98 -3.56 -12.14
C ALA A 140 0.47 -3.97 -12.38
N THR A 141 0.95 -3.69 -13.58
CA THR A 141 2.37 -3.73 -13.92
C THR A 141 2.85 -2.36 -14.34
N PHE A 142 4.07 -2.01 -13.96
CA PHE A 142 4.70 -0.73 -14.27
C PHE A 142 5.95 -0.91 -15.12
N ASP A 143 5.95 -0.35 -16.34
CA ASP A 143 7.15 -0.20 -17.15
C ASP A 143 7.98 0.95 -16.57
N VAL A 144 8.99 0.59 -15.76
CA VAL A 144 9.87 1.55 -15.10
C VAL A 144 10.47 2.55 -16.08
N LYS A 145 10.67 2.18 -17.35
CA LYS A 145 11.32 3.02 -18.37
C LYS A 145 10.44 4.16 -18.87
N LYS A 146 9.18 4.22 -18.43
CA LYS A 146 8.21 5.21 -18.85
C LYS A 146 7.51 5.77 -17.62
N GLN A 147 7.04 7.00 -17.73
CA GLN A 147 6.02 7.49 -16.82
C GLN A 147 4.75 6.66 -17.02
N GLY A 148 4.16 6.17 -15.93
CA GLY A 148 2.82 5.57 -15.98
C GLY A 148 1.79 6.58 -15.52
N LYS A 149 0.54 6.47 -15.97
CA LYS A 149 -0.54 7.32 -15.44
C LYS A 149 -1.76 6.48 -15.13
N ILE A 150 -2.54 6.92 -14.15
CA ILE A 150 -3.81 6.29 -13.79
C ILE A 150 -4.94 7.31 -13.84
N CYS A 151 -6.13 6.89 -14.25
CA CYS A 151 -7.35 7.66 -14.17
C CYS A 151 -8.45 6.87 -13.44
N LEU A 152 -9.17 7.55 -12.54
CA LEU A 152 -10.30 7.02 -11.78
C LEU A 152 -11.56 7.88 -12.01
N PRO A 153 -12.25 7.71 -13.15
CA PRO A 153 -13.55 8.35 -13.33
C PRO A 153 -14.63 7.61 -12.56
N VAL A 154 -15.50 8.38 -11.91
CA VAL A 154 -16.74 7.91 -11.29
C VAL A 154 -17.89 8.39 -12.14
N GLN A 155 -18.69 7.45 -12.62
CA GLN A 155 -19.74 7.69 -13.61
C GLN A 155 -21.09 7.21 -13.10
N ALA A 156 -22.15 7.68 -13.75
CA ALA A 156 -23.45 7.02 -13.71
C ALA A 156 -23.31 5.55 -14.16
N ALA A 157 -24.21 4.68 -13.69
CA ALA A 157 -24.17 3.25 -14.03
C ALA A 157 -24.15 3.00 -15.55
N ASP A 158 -24.93 3.75 -16.31
CA ASP A 158 -25.00 3.71 -17.77
C ASP A 158 -23.75 4.30 -18.45
N GLY A 159 -23.00 5.16 -17.76
CA GLY A 159 -21.83 5.85 -18.29
C GLY A 159 -22.08 7.16 -19.00
N ALA A 160 -23.34 7.60 -19.04
CA ALA A 160 -23.72 8.80 -19.77
C ALA A 160 -23.13 10.07 -19.13
N LYS A 161 -22.87 10.05 -17.82
CA LYS A 161 -22.29 11.16 -17.07
C LYS A 161 -21.09 10.72 -16.26
N THR A 162 -20.09 11.58 -16.21
CA THR A 162 -18.93 11.45 -15.34
C THR A 162 -19.06 12.47 -14.22
N TYR A 163 -19.34 12.03 -12.99
CA TYR A 163 -19.52 12.96 -11.87
C TYR A 163 -18.19 13.47 -11.33
N TRP A 164 -17.19 12.58 -11.31
CA TRP A 164 -15.87 12.88 -10.80
C TRP A 164 -14.82 12.22 -11.66
N GLN A 165 -13.66 12.86 -11.82
CA GLN A 165 -12.52 12.29 -12.50
C GLN A 165 -11.24 12.66 -11.76
N GLN A 166 -10.50 11.64 -11.32
CA GLN A 166 -9.12 11.82 -10.86
C GLN A 166 -8.14 11.32 -11.91
N GLY A 167 -7.36 12.24 -12.50
CA GLY A 167 -6.27 11.93 -13.44
C GLY A 167 -6.50 12.37 -14.90
N PRO A 168 -5.61 11.96 -15.83
CA PRO A 168 -4.50 11.02 -15.63
C PRO A 168 -3.41 11.55 -14.70
N VAL A 169 -3.20 10.91 -13.55
CA VAL A 169 -2.17 11.32 -12.58
C VAL A 169 -0.90 10.49 -12.83
N PRO A 170 0.27 11.12 -13.03
CA PRO A 170 1.48 10.38 -13.32
C PRO A 170 2.09 9.74 -12.07
N PHE A 171 2.72 8.59 -12.29
CA PHE A 171 3.61 7.89 -11.38
C PHE A 171 4.95 7.65 -12.07
N GLY A 172 6.03 7.70 -11.28
CA GLY A 172 7.37 7.34 -11.73
C GLY A 172 8.12 8.40 -12.53
N SER A 173 9.36 8.09 -12.90
CA SER A 173 10.29 8.95 -13.64
C SER A 173 10.47 8.46 -15.08
N ASN A 174 10.90 9.37 -15.96
CA ASN A 174 11.28 9.08 -17.35
C ASN A 174 12.65 8.38 -17.48
N ASN A 175 13.41 8.17 -16.38
CA ASN A 175 14.74 7.56 -16.45
C ASN A 175 15.10 6.71 -15.21
N PRO A 176 14.54 5.49 -15.08
CA PRO A 176 14.90 4.59 -13.98
C PRO A 176 16.32 4.04 -14.19
N SER A 177 17.11 3.97 -13.12
CA SER A 177 18.30 3.10 -13.14
C SER A 177 17.84 1.63 -13.22
N PRO A 178 18.40 0.80 -14.12
CA PRO A 178 17.99 -0.61 -14.30
C PRO A 178 18.05 -1.45 -13.01
N ASN A 179 18.84 -1.02 -12.03
CA ASN A 179 19.13 -1.72 -10.78
C ASN A 179 18.73 -0.93 -9.53
N ALA A 180 17.80 0.03 -9.64
CA ALA A 180 17.32 0.71 -8.45
C ALA A 180 16.70 -0.32 -7.47
N PRO A 181 16.85 -0.16 -6.14
CA PRO A 181 16.06 -0.91 -5.17
C PRO A 181 14.57 -0.63 -5.38
N THR A 182 13.68 -1.35 -4.69
CA THR A 182 12.21 -1.15 -4.73
C THR A 182 11.86 0.26 -4.22
N THR A 183 12.04 1.28 -5.07
CA THR A 183 11.81 2.67 -4.71
C THR A 183 10.32 2.97 -4.86
N PRO A 184 9.66 3.47 -3.81
CA PRO A 184 8.28 3.91 -3.93
C PRO A 184 8.16 5.04 -4.96
N LEU A 185 7.22 4.91 -5.89
CA LEU A 185 6.88 5.95 -6.86
C LEU A 185 5.83 6.88 -6.25
N LEU A 186 6.16 8.16 -6.15
CA LEU A 186 5.27 9.18 -5.63
C LEU A 186 4.28 9.70 -6.70
N LEU A 187 3.09 10.10 -6.24
CA LEU A 187 2.03 10.62 -7.09
C LEU A 187 2.34 12.03 -7.59
N GLY A 188 2.53 12.16 -8.91
CA GLY A 188 2.76 13.42 -9.60
C GLY A 188 4.11 14.06 -9.31
N THR A 189 5.18 13.27 -9.24
CA THR A 189 6.57 13.73 -9.16
C THR A 189 7.49 12.85 -10.01
N ASP A 190 8.56 13.42 -10.56
CA ASP A 190 9.63 12.67 -11.21
C ASP A 190 10.53 12.00 -10.16
N ASN A 191 10.43 10.68 -10.02
CA ASN A 191 11.26 9.90 -9.10
C ASN A 191 12.64 9.60 -9.72
N SER A 192 13.53 10.58 -9.78
CA SER A 192 14.92 10.36 -10.21
C SER A 192 15.69 9.58 -9.12
N PRO A 193 16.58 8.64 -9.51
CA PRO A 193 17.42 7.94 -8.53
C PRO A 193 18.24 8.95 -7.72
N VAL A 194 18.20 8.85 -6.39
CA VAL A 194 19.24 9.43 -5.54
C VAL A 194 20.44 8.50 -5.61
N THR A 195 21.44 8.84 -6.42
CA THR A 195 22.74 8.15 -6.39
C THR A 195 23.42 8.50 -5.06
N PRO A 196 23.76 7.55 -4.19
CA PRO A 196 24.58 7.84 -3.02
C PRO A 196 26.00 8.14 -3.51
N GLY A 197 26.28 9.41 -3.77
CA GLY A 197 27.56 9.90 -4.29
C GLY A 197 27.39 10.56 -5.66
N GLY A 198 27.53 11.88 -5.69
CA GLY A 198 27.50 12.69 -6.90
C GLY A 198 26.32 13.65 -6.93
N ASP A 199 26.47 14.78 -6.23
CA ASP A 199 26.45 16.13 -6.81
C ASP A 199 25.91 17.17 -5.83
N ASN A 200 26.78 18.14 -5.52
CA ASN A 200 26.50 19.29 -4.67
C ASN A 200 25.35 20.13 -5.24
N PRO A 201 24.43 20.63 -4.40
CA PRO A 201 23.42 21.57 -4.85
C PRO A 201 24.03 22.97 -4.97
N GLY A 202 23.94 23.54 -6.17
CA GLY A 202 23.81 24.98 -6.38
C GLY A 202 25.13 25.77 -6.48
N SER A 203 25.48 26.15 -7.71
CA SER A 203 26.05 27.47 -7.95
C SER A 203 25.60 27.98 -9.31
N ASP A 204 24.49 28.70 -9.31
CA ASP A 204 24.21 29.71 -10.31
C ASP A 204 25.27 30.81 -10.17
N SER A 205 26.17 30.99 -11.15
CA SER A 205 26.67 32.31 -11.57
C SER A 205 27.72 32.25 -12.70
N PRO A 206 27.86 33.36 -13.45
CA PRO A 206 28.20 33.36 -14.87
C PRO A 206 29.71 33.34 -15.14
N GLY A 207 30.06 32.96 -16.37
CA GLY A 207 31.42 32.97 -16.88
C GLY A 207 32.10 34.33 -16.74
N GLY A 208 33.32 34.28 -16.20
CA GLY A 208 34.28 35.38 -16.14
C GLY A 208 35.68 34.79 -16.15
N ASP A 209 36.48 35.26 -17.10
CA ASP A 209 37.86 34.85 -17.38
C ASP A 209 38.81 35.08 -16.20
N ASN A 210 39.69 34.10 -15.91
CA ASN A 210 41.15 34.28 -15.82
C ASN A 210 41.88 32.98 -15.40
N PRO A 211 43.13 32.75 -15.87
CA PRO A 211 43.95 31.58 -15.52
C PRO A 211 44.94 31.92 -14.40
N GLY A 212 45.10 31.04 -13.41
CA GLY A 212 46.18 31.19 -12.42
C GLY A 212 46.10 30.21 -11.24
N ASP A 213 47.20 29.47 -11.06
CA ASP A 213 47.75 28.93 -9.81
C ASP A 213 47.04 27.80 -9.04
N GLY A 214 47.66 26.61 -9.12
CA GLY A 214 48.01 25.78 -7.95
C GLY A 214 46.99 24.73 -7.48
N PRO A 215 47.43 23.49 -7.15
CA PRO A 215 46.53 22.45 -6.67
C PRO A 215 46.17 22.69 -5.19
N ALA A 216 44.92 23.03 -4.92
CA ALA A 216 44.38 23.00 -3.57
C ALA A 216 44.08 21.55 -3.17
N GLU A 217 44.91 21.03 -2.27
CA GLU A 217 44.70 19.79 -1.51
C GLU A 217 43.27 19.71 -0.96
N LEU A 218 42.55 18.65 -1.34
CA LEU A 218 41.29 18.29 -0.70
C LEU A 218 41.59 17.59 0.64
N PRO A 219 40.85 17.89 1.72
CA PRO A 219 41.03 17.19 2.98
C PRO A 219 40.68 15.70 2.81
N ASN A 220 41.69 14.85 3.00
CA ASN A 220 41.58 13.40 3.12
C ASN A 220 40.63 13.05 4.27
N THR A 221 39.41 12.60 3.96
CA THR A 221 38.59 11.82 4.90
C THR A 221 38.84 10.33 4.66
N GLY A 222 40.08 9.91 4.88
CA GLY A 222 40.42 8.51 5.10
C GLY A 222 39.99 8.05 6.50
N PRO A 223 39.58 6.79 6.68
CA PRO A 223 39.14 6.28 7.98
C PRO A 223 40.36 5.97 8.85
N ALA A 224 40.90 6.98 9.52
CA ALA A 224 41.86 6.79 10.60
C ALA A 224 41.84 8.00 11.56
N ASP A 225 41.92 7.69 12.85
CA ASP A 225 42.20 8.60 13.97
C ASP A 225 41.12 9.59 14.43
N ARG A 226 40.12 9.05 15.12
CA ARG A 226 39.71 9.61 16.43
C ARG A 226 39.41 8.51 17.43
N VAL A 227 40.46 8.05 18.10
CA VAL A 227 40.35 7.38 19.40
C VAL A 227 40.35 8.47 20.48
N LEU A 228 39.46 8.31 21.46
CA LEU A 228 39.29 9.02 22.75
C LEU A 228 38.12 10.02 22.83
N PRO A 229 37.45 10.17 24.00
CA PRO A 229 37.01 9.13 24.93
C PRO A 229 35.52 9.33 25.29
N LEU A 230 34.62 8.43 24.85
CA LEU A 230 33.23 8.41 25.31
C LEU A 230 33.15 7.72 26.68
N GLY A 231 33.62 8.44 27.71
CA GLY A 231 33.32 8.16 29.11
C GLY A 231 32.30 9.17 29.62
N ALA A 232 31.29 8.68 30.34
CA ALA A 232 30.23 9.39 31.06
C ALA A 232 28.96 9.75 30.26
N ALA A 233 28.03 8.78 30.18
CA ALA A 233 26.59 8.98 30.41
C ALA A 233 25.90 7.60 30.39
N GLY A 234 26.16 6.79 31.42
CA GLY A 234 25.41 5.58 31.70
C GLY A 234 24.27 5.85 32.68
N ALA A 235 23.23 5.03 32.56
CA ALA A 235 22.14 4.78 33.52
C ALA A 235 20.93 5.73 33.50
N ALA A 236 19.95 5.41 32.63
CA ALA A 236 18.54 5.32 33.02
C ALA A 236 17.76 4.57 31.92
N LEU A 237 16.79 3.75 32.32
CA LEU A 237 15.81 2.98 31.51
C LEU A 237 16.13 1.52 31.17
N ILE A 238 16.38 0.70 32.21
CA ILE A 238 15.92 -0.71 32.21
C ILE A 238 15.36 -1.03 33.60
N SER A 239 14.04 -0.93 33.78
CA SER A 239 13.35 -1.43 34.98
C SER A 239 11.82 -1.50 34.76
N ALA A 240 11.38 -2.34 33.83
CA ALA A 240 10.00 -2.84 33.81
C ALA A 240 9.97 -4.16 33.03
N GLY A 241 9.91 -5.30 33.73
CA GLY A 241 9.76 -6.59 33.05
C GLY A 241 10.06 -7.88 33.83
N ALA A 242 10.32 -7.83 35.13
CA ALA A 242 10.66 -9.03 35.93
C ALA A 242 9.73 -9.28 37.13
N ALA A 243 8.47 -8.84 37.08
CA ALA A 243 7.47 -9.07 38.14
C ALA A 243 6.36 -10.08 37.76
N GLY A 244 6.40 -10.69 36.58
CA GLY A 244 5.34 -11.59 36.09
C GLY A 244 5.53 -13.09 36.38
N LEU A 245 6.70 -13.52 36.85
CA LEU A 245 7.05 -14.95 36.98
C LEU A 245 7.01 -15.50 38.41
N TRP A 246 6.63 -14.70 39.41
CA TRP A 246 6.63 -15.12 40.82
C TRP A 246 5.25 -15.49 41.38
N TRP A 247 4.17 -15.30 40.61
CA TRP A 247 2.79 -15.53 41.10
C TRP A 247 2.13 -16.85 40.65
N THR A 248 2.85 -17.80 40.04
CA THR A 248 2.26 -19.11 39.67
C THR A 248 2.84 -20.31 40.40
N GLN A 249 3.79 -20.10 41.32
CA GLN A 249 4.52 -21.20 41.98
C GLN A 249 4.16 -21.43 43.45
N ARG A 250 2.96 -21.06 43.88
CA ARG A 250 2.39 -21.46 45.17
C ARG A 250 0.92 -21.85 45.05
N ARG A 251 0.65 -23.09 44.65
CA ARG A 251 -0.45 -23.86 45.25
C ARG A 251 -0.07 -25.34 45.36
N PRO A 252 0.01 -25.89 46.58
CA PRO A 252 0.39 -27.27 46.84
C PRO A 252 -0.77 -28.25 46.60
N GLN A 253 -0.42 -29.44 46.11
CA GLN A 253 -1.19 -30.66 46.33
C GLN A 253 -1.17 -31.00 47.83
N SER A 254 -2.34 -31.25 48.42
CA SER A 254 -2.52 -32.35 49.38
C SER A 254 -3.99 -32.76 49.49
N ARG A 255 -4.15 -34.09 49.56
CA ARG A 255 -5.35 -34.94 49.65
C ARG A 255 -6.04 -34.87 51.03
N GLN A 256 -7.18 -35.58 51.10
CA GLN A 256 -7.88 -36.20 52.27
C GLN A 256 -8.96 -35.35 52.94
N GLN A 257 -10.24 -35.77 52.84
CA GLN A 257 -10.99 -36.81 53.59
C GLN A 257 -11.65 -36.25 54.86
N SER A 258 -12.98 -36.19 54.83
CA SER A 258 -13.89 -36.63 55.89
C SER A 258 -15.25 -36.92 55.26
#